data_AF-A0A0D7VX78-F1
#
_entry.id   AF-A0A0D7VX78-F1
#
_cell.length_a   1.000
_cell.length_b   1.000
_cell.length_c   1.000
_cell.angle_alpha   90.00
_cell.angle_beta   90.00
_cell.angle_gamma   90.00
#
_symmetry.space_group_name_H-M   'P 1'
#
loop_
_entity.id
_entity.type
_entity.pdbx_description
1 polymer ?
#
loop_
_entity_poly.entity_id
_entity_poly.type
_entity_poly.pdbx_seq_one_letter_code
_entity_poly.pdbx_strand_id
1 'polypeptide(L)'
;MEIKKDIIVKIDTLLQMAFDDGQINFLSEPDENWKKGFRICKSLNLIRRKSSGLFELDEKGVFVIQDGGIEKYLTNIREEKFLDSQIKRLTKKRLEWEYVINFLFLITGAVLTFIFTNISESTNQKQSTEKLHNLKTEINDSISKIQTRLNEQNKSILDIKNATDSLKTEK
;
A
#
# COMPACT_ATOMS: atom_id res chain seq x y z
N MET A 1 -20.77 1.24 -34.12
CA MET A 1 -20.65 1.51 -35.56
C MET A 1 -20.85 0.18 -36.25
N GLU A 2 -22.04 -0.05 -36.80
CA GLU A 2 -22.32 -1.28 -37.55
C GLU A 2 -21.85 -1.06 -38.99
N ILE A 3 -20.80 -1.79 -39.38
CA ILE A 3 -20.32 -1.81 -40.76
C ILE A 3 -21.23 -2.77 -41.53
N LYS A 4 -21.80 -2.33 -42.66
CA LYS A 4 -22.62 -3.19 -43.50
C LYS A 4 -21.79 -4.39 -43.99
N LYS A 5 -22.39 -5.58 -44.02
CA LYS A 5 -21.73 -6.84 -44.43
C LYS A 5 -21.03 -6.73 -45.78
N ASP A 6 -21.62 -6.04 -46.74
CA ASP A 6 -21.01 -5.84 -48.07
C ASP A 6 -19.69 -5.07 -48.00
N ILE A 7 -19.58 -4.11 -47.09
CA ILE A 7 -18.37 -3.31 -46.89
C ILE A 7 -17.29 -4.15 -46.20
N ILE A 8 -17.67 -5.02 -45.25
CA ILE A 8 -16.74 -5.98 -44.60
C ILE A 8 -16.08 -6.86 -45.66
N VAL A 9 -16.88 -7.46 -46.54
CA VAL A 9 -16.35 -8.29 -47.65
C VAL A 9 -15.40 -7.48 -48.54
N LYS A 10 -15.72 -6.22 -48.84
CA LYS A 10 -14.81 -5.36 -49.63
C LYS A 10 -13.51 -5.04 -48.90
N ILE A 11 -13.54 -4.85 -47.60
CA ILE A 11 -12.33 -4.64 -46.79
C ILE A 11 -11.46 -5.89 -46.81
N ASP A 12 -12.02 -7.06 -46.53
CA ASP A 12 -11.26 -8.31 -46.55
C ASP A 12 -10.67 -8.58 -47.94
N THR A 13 -11.44 -8.31 -49.00
CA THR A 13 -10.94 -8.42 -50.38
C THR A 13 -9.79 -7.45 -50.65
N LEU A 14 -9.87 -6.19 -50.20
CA LEU A 14 -8.79 -5.21 -50.35
C LEU A 14 -7.51 -5.66 -49.64
N LEU A 15 -7.63 -6.19 -48.42
CA LEU A 15 -6.51 -6.65 -47.62
C LEU A 15 -5.87 -7.89 -48.24
N GLN A 16 -6.69 -8.82 -48.75
CA GLN A 16 -6.20 -10.01 -49.44
C GLN A 16 -5.47 -9.66 -50.74
N MET A 17 -6.03 -8.75 -51.55
CA MET A 17 -5.33 -8.22 -52.75
C MET A 17 -3.98 -7.60 -52.38
N ALA A 18 -3.93 -6.82 -51.30
CA ALA A 18 -2.69 -6.21 -50.83
C ALA A 18 -1.67 -7.25 -50.30
N PHE A 19 -2.15 -8.39 -49.78
CA PHE A 19 -1.32 -9.48 -49.29
C PHE A 19 -0.72 -10.30 -50.42
N ASP A 20 -1.56 -10.67 -51.40
CA ASP A 20 -1.18 -11.52 -52.52
C ASP A 20 -0.30 -10.77 -53.53
N ASP A 21 -0.68 -9.54 -53.89
CA ASP A 21 0.02 -8.74 -54.90
C ASP A 21 1.09 -7.80 -54.30
N GLY A 22 1.17 -7.73 -52.97
CA GLY A 22 2.05 -6.81 -52.23
C GLY A 22 1.67 -5.33 -52.35
N GLN A 23 0.64 -4.99 -53.12
CA GLN A 23 0.13 -3.63 -53.31
C GLN A 23 -1.31 -3.62 -53.83
N ILE A 24 -2.04 -2.56 -53.53
CA ILE A 24 -3.38 -2.29 -54.06
C ILE A 24 -3.25 -1.30 -55.22
N ASN A 25 -3.73 -1.68 -56.40
CA ASN A 25 -3.84 -0.81 -57.56
C ASN A 25 -5.31 -0.77 -58.04
N PHE A 26 -5.93 0.41 -58.02
CA PHE A 26 -7.27 0.59 -58.57
C PHE A 26 -7.16 0.82 -60.08
N LEU A 27 -7.21 -0.26 -60.86
CA LEU A 27 -7.14 -0.21 -62.33
C LEU A 27 -8.42 0.37 -62.97
N SER A 28 -9.54 0.37 -62.24
CA SER A 28 -10.84 0.90 -62.68
C SER A 28 -11.48 1.75 -61.59
N GLU A 29 -12.43 2.63 -61.97
CA GLU A 29 -13.10 3.49 -61.02
C GLU A 29 -13.91 2.64 -60.01
N PRO A 30 -13.56 2.66 -58.71
CA PRO A 30 -14.19 1.76 -57.76
C PRO A 30 -15.62 2.21 -57.43
N ASP A 31 -16.51 1.22 -57.28
CA ASP A 31 -17.87 1.41 -56.76
C ASP A 31 -17.86 2.07 -55.36
N GLU A 32 -18.97 2.68 -54.96
CA GLU A 32 -19.11 3.43 -53.71
C GLU A 32 -18.77 2.58 -52.48
N ASN A 33 -19.11 1.28 -52.49
CA ASN A 33 -18.78 0.36 -51.40
C ASN A 33 -17.28 0.10 -51.29
N TRP A 34 -16.56 0.03 -52.42
CA TRP A 34 -15.09 -0.07 -52.44
C TRP A 34 -14.44 1.22 -51.92
N LYS A 35 -14.95 2.38 -52.33
CA LYS A 35 -14.50 3.69 -51.81
C LYS A 35 -14.69 3.77 -50.28
N LYS A 36 -15.82 3.26 -49.76
CA LYS A 36 -16.09 3.19 -48.30
C LYS A 36 -15.15 2.21 -47.59
N GLY A 37 -14.99 0.99 -48.12
CA GLY A 37 -14.08 -0.01 -47.56
C GLY A 37 -12.64 0.51 -47.49
N PHE A 38 -12.17 1.14 -48.57
CA PHE A 38 -10.85 1.76 -48.62
C PHE A 38 -10.66 2.89 -47.60
N ARG A 39 -11.65 3.77 -47.44
CA ARG A 39 -11.64 4.82 -46.40
C ARG A 39 -11.56 4.22 -45.00
N ILE A 40 -12.29 3.13 -44.75
CA ILE A 40 -12.24 2.42 -43.46
C ILE A 40 -10.85 1.82 -43.24
N CYS A 41 -10.30 1.10 -44.22
CA CYS A 41 -8.95 0.54 -44.16
C CYS A 41 -7.91 1.62 -43.81
N LYS A 42 -7.99 2.77 -44.47
CA LYS A 42 -7.12 3.91 -44.19
C LYS A 42 -7.32 4.48 -42.79
N SER A 43 -8.58 4.64 -42.35
CA SER A 43 -8.89 5.20 -41.01
C SER A 43 -8.47 4.29 -39.86
N LEU A 44 -8.47 2.98 -40.08
CA LEU A 44 -8.03 1.97 -39.13
C LEU A 44 -6.51 1.71 -39.22
N ASN A 45 -5.80 2.39 -40.12
CA ASN A 45 -4.38 2.17 -40.43
C ASN A 45 -4.09 0.70 -40.78
N LEU A 46 -4.96 0.07 -41.57
CA LEU A 46 -4.73 -1.29 -42.08
C LEU A 46 -3.86 -1.29 -43.34
N ILE A 47 -3.87 -0.16 -44.05
CA ILE A 47 -3.11 0.04 -45.28
C ILE A 47 -2.37 1.38 -45.18
N ARG A 48 -1.16 1.41 -45.74
CA ARG A 48 -0.31 2.60 -45.79
C ARG A 48 0.05 2.95 -47.23
N ARG A 49 0.36 4.22 -47.47
CA ARG A 49 0.76 4.69 -48.80
C ARG A 49 2.21 4.27 -49.06
N LYS A 50 2.45 3.57 -50.17
CA LYS A 50 3.80 3.22 -50.64
C LYS A 50 4.35 4.28 -51.58
N SER A 51 3.54 4.69 -52.57
CA SER A 51 3.91 5.71 -53.56
C SER A 51 2.66 6.40 -54.14
N SER A 52 2.77 7.11 -55.26
CA SER A 52 1.61 7.80 -55.85
C SER A 52 0.58 6.80 -56.36
N GLY A 53 -0.59 6.75 -55.72
CA GLY A 53 -1.69 5.85 -56.10
C GLY A 53 -1.56 4.41 -55.60
N LEU A 54 -0.41 4.02 -55.03
CA LEU A 54 -0.15 2.65 -54.55
C LEU A 54 -0.17 2.59 -53.02
N PHE A 55 -0.88 1.58 -52.51
CA PHE A 55 -1.02 1.29 -51.09
C PHE A 55 -0.55 -0.12 -50.80
N GLU A 56 0.05 -0.34 -49.63
CA GLU A 56 0.47 -1.66 -49.16
C GLU A 56 -0.13 -1.92 -47.77
N LEU A 57 -0.07 -3.18 -47.33
CA LEU A 57 -0.49 -3.54 -45.98
C LEU A 57 0.38 -2.85 -44.93
N ASP A 58 -0.29 -2.35 -43.91
CA ASP A 58 0.36 -1.94 -42.67
C ASP A 58 0.34 -3.12 -41.68
N GLU A 59 1.06 -3.02 -40.57
CA GLU A 59 1.16 -4.10 -39.56
C GLU A 59 -0.21 -4.57 -39.07
N LYS A 60 -1.14 -3.62 -38.85
CA LYS A 60 -2.52 -3.91 -38.46
C LYS A 60 -3.31 -4.63 -39.53
N GLY A 61 -3.05 -4.34 -40.81
CA GLY A 61 -3.65 -5.06 -41.93
C GLY A 61 -3.22 -6.52 -41.97
N VAL A 62 -1.96 -6.80 -41.63
CA VAL A 62 -1.47 -8.18 -41.51
C VAL A 62 -2.17 -8.92 -40.37
N PHE A 63 -2.33 -8.28 -39.20
CA PHE A 63 -3.07 -8.88 -38.08
C PHE A 63 -4.52 -9.18 -38.43
N VAL A 64 -5.18 -8.32 -39.22
CA VAL A 64 -6.56 -8.59 -39.68
C VAL A 64 -6.65 -9.89 -40.48
N ILE A 65 -5.68 -10.16 -41.36
CA ILE A 65 -5.64 -11.39 -42.16
C ILE A 65 -5.39 -12.60 -41.25
N GLN A 66 -4.45 -12.48 -40.31
CA GLN A 66 -4.14 -13.56 -39.34
C GLN A 66 -5.33 -13.90 -38.43
N ASP A 67 -6.10 -12.89 -38.01
CA ASP A 67 -7.31 -13.06 -37.20
C ASP A 67 -8.48 -13.67 -38.01
N GLY A 68 -8.32 -13.83 -39.33
CA GLY A 68 -9.32 -14.42 -40.21
C GLY A 68 -10.39 -13.43 -40.67
N GLY A 69 -10.06 -12.13 -40.77
CA GLY A 69 -10.90 -11.08 -41.34
C GLY A 69 -11.17 -9.89 -40.41
N ILE A 70 -11.64 -8.78 -40.98
CA ILE A 70 -11.83 -7.50 -40.26
C ILE A 70 -12.88 -7.61 -39.16
N GLU A 71 -13.89 -8.46 -39.32
CA GLU A 71 -14.93 -8.67 -38.32
C GLU A 71 -14.37 -9.28 -37.03
N LYS A 72 -13.54 -10.32 -37.17
CA LYS A 72 -12.88 -10.97 -36.02
C LYS A 72 -11.89 -10.03 -35.37
N TYR A 73 -11.07 -9.34 -36.15
CA TYR A 73 -10.12 -8.33 -35.64
C TYR A 73 -10.81 -7.25 -34.81
N LEU A 74 -11.91 -6.67 -35.29
CA LEU A 74 -12.65 -5.65 -34.55
C LEU A 74 -13.30 -6.21 -33.28
N THR A 75 -13.73 -7.47 -33.31
CA THR A 75 -14.28 -8.17 -32.15
C THR A 75 -13.20 -8.39 -31.09
N ASN A 76 -12.04 -8.91 -31.49
CA ASN A 76 -10.87 -9.11 -30.62
C ASN A 76 -10.45 -7.80 -29.94
N ILE A 77 -10.31 -6.70 -30.71
CA ILE A 77 -9.97 -5.39 -30.14
C ILE A 77 -11.01 -4.92 -29.11
N ARG A 78 -12.29 -5.16 -29.37
CA ARG A 78 -13.35 -4.77 -28.45
C ARG A 78 -13.28 -5.59 -27.16
N GLU A 79 -13.03 -6.89 -27.27
CA GLU A 79 -12.85 -7.78 -26.12
C GLU A 79 -11.62 -7.42 -25.30
N GLU A 80 -10.47 -7.15 -25.94
CA GLU A 80 -9.25 -6.70 -25.27
C GLU A 80 -9.48 -5.39 -24.49
N LYS A 81 -10.13 -4.40 -25.11
CA LYS A 81 -10.47 -3.13 -24.42
C LYS A 81 -11.41 -3.36 -23.23
N PHE A 82 -12.35 -4.29 -23.37
CA PHE A 82 -13.25 -4.65 -22.29
C PHE A 82 -12.49 -5.32 -21.13
N LEU A 83 -11.59 -6.26 -21.44
CA LEU A 83 -10.72 -6.92 -20.47
C LEU A 83 -9.82 -5.90 -19.76
N ASP A 84 -9.16 -5.00 -20.48
CA ASP A 84 -8.33 -3.93 -19.90
C ASP A 84 -9.16 -3.02 -18.96
N SER A 85 -10.38 -2.68 -19.37
CA SER A 85 -11.30 -1.90 -18.53
C SER A 85 -11.70 -2.65 -17.25
N GLN A 86 -11.95 -3.96 -17.36
CA GLN A 86 -12.25 -4.79 -16.19
C GLN A 86 -11.04 -4.92 -15.26
N ILE A 87 -9.84 -5.12 -15.81
CA ILE A 87 -8.59 -5.17 -15.06
C ILE A 87 -8.40 -3.86 -14.30
N LYS A 88 -8.48 -2.71 -14.98
CA LYS A 88 -8.39 -1.38 -14.33
C LYS A 88 -9.39 -1.22 -13.20
N ARG A 89 -10.63 -1.65 -13.39
CA ARG A 89 -11.68 -1.59 -12.36
C ARG A 89 -11.35 -2.46 -11.16
N LEU A 90 -10.90 -3.70 -11.38
CA LEU A 90 -10.52 -4.63 -10.30
C LEU A 90 -9.30 -4.12 -9.54
N THR A 91 -8.28 -3.64 -10.25
CA THR A 91 -7.07 -3.06 -9.66
C THR A 91 -7.41 -1.82 -8.82
N LYS A 92 -8.28 -0.93 -9.31
CA LYS A 92 -8.74 0.23 -8.53
C LYS A 92 -9.44 -0.18 -7.24
N LYS A 93 -10.37 -1.14 -7.31
CA LYS A 93 -11.07 -1.66 -6.11
C LYS A 93 -10.10 -2.26 -5.10
N ARG A 94 -9.11 -3.02 -5.57
CA ARG A 94 -8.07 -3.60 -4.70
C ARG A 94 -7.28 -2.50 -4.00
N LEU A 95 -6.85 -1.48 -4.74
CA LEU A 95 -6.09 -0.36 -4.19
C LEU A 95 -6.88 0.42 -3.14
N GLU A 96 -8.18 0.68 -3.40
CA GLU A 96 -9.08 1.31 -2.43
C GLU A 96 -9.19 0.48 -1.14
N TRP A 97 -9.32 -0.85 -1.25
CA TRP A 97 -9.36 -1.74 -0.09
C TRP A 97 -8.04 -1.77 0.70
N GLU A 98 -6.90 -1.85 0.01
CA GLU A 98 -5.58 -1.81 0.67
C GLU A 98 -5.39 -0.48 1.41
N TYR A 99 -5.83 0.64 0.85
CA TYR A 99 -5.79 1.94 1.52
C TYR A 99 -6.68 1.98 2.77
N VAL A 100 -7.93 1.49 2.68
CA VAL A 100 -8.85 1.44 3.83
C VAL A 100 -8.29 0.56 4.95
N ILE A 101 -7.73 -0.60 4.61
CA ILE A 101 -7.13 -1.51 5.59
C ILE A 101 -5.93 -0.83 6.27
N ASN A 102 -5.02 -0.23 5.51
CA ASN A 102 -3.86 0.46 6.06
C ASN A 102 -4.28 1.64 6.95
N PHE A 103 -5.30 2.38 6.56
CA PHE A 103 -5.85 3.47 7.35
C PHE A 103 -6.47 2.98 8.67
N LEU A 104 -7.20 1.86 8.64
CA LEU A 104 -7.73 1.21 9.85
C LEU A 104 -6.60 0.73 10.78
N PHE A 105 -5.51 0.18 10.23
CA PHE A 105 -4.32 -0.20 11.01
C PHE A 105 -3.66 1.02 11.67
N LEU A 106 -3.59 2.14 10.96
CA LEU A 106 -3.04 3.39 11.51
C LEU A 106 -3.88 3.91 12.68
N ILE A 107 -5.21 3.90 12.55
CA ILE A 107 -6.12 4.29 13.65
C ILE A 107 -5.97 3.35 14.85
N THR A 108 -5.99 2.03 14.62
CA THR A 108 -5.88 1.06 15.72
C THR A 108 -4.54 1.17 16.44
N GLY A 109 -3.44 1.37 15.72
CA GLY A 109 -2.12 1.63 16.31
C GLY A 109 -2.09 2.90 17.16
N ALA A 110 -2.71 3.99 16.70
CA ALA A 110 -2.81 5.23 17.46
C ALA A 110 -3.64 5.07 18.76
N VAL A 111 -4.78 4.39 18.68
CA VAL A 111 -5.64 4.11 19.84
C VAL A 111 -4.92 3.24 20.86
N LEU A 112 -4.24 2.18 20.43
CA LEU A 112 -3.45 1.31 21.32
C LEU A 112 -2.37 2.11 22.03
N THR A 113 -1.62 2.94 21.30
CA THR A 113 -0.58 3.78 21.89
C THR A 113 -1.15 4.71 22.95
N PHE A 114 -2.28 5.37 22.66
CA PHE A 114 -2.95 6.25 23.61
C PHE A 114 -3.43 5.53 24.87
N ILE A 115 -4.00 4.33 24.75
CA ILE A 115 -4.41 3.52 25.91
C ILE A 115 -3.20 3.16 26.77
N PHE A 116 -2.11 2.68 26.15
CA PHE A 116 -0.91 2.28 26.87
C PHE A 116 -0.22 3.46 27.57
N THR A 117 -0.16 4.65 26.96
CA THR A 117 0.41 5.83 27.61
C THR A 117 -0.39 6.26 28.84
N ASN A 118 -1.73 6.27 28.74
CA ASN A 118 -2.58 6.66 29.87
C ASN A 118 -2.57 5.63 31.02
N ILE A 119 -2.44 4.33 30.71
CA ILE A 119 -2.31 3.28 31.74
C ILE A 119 -0.91 3.33 32.38
N SER A 120 0.14 3.57 31.59
CA SER A 120 1.52 3.66 32.08
C SER A 120 1.74 4.90 32.96
N GLU A 121 1.00 5.99 32.73
CA GLU A 121 0.98 7.17 33.60
C GLU A 121 0.07 6.98 34.82
N SER A 122 0.08 5.79 35.43
CA SER A 122 -0.56 5.62 36.73
C SER A 122 0.17 6.51 37.76
N THR A 123 -0.41 7.68 37.98
CA THR A 123 0.04 8.72 38.92
C THR A 123 0.14 8.16 40.34
N ASN A 124 -0.60 7.09 40.61
CA ASN A 124 -0.55 6.31 41.85
C ASN A 124 0.82 5.63 42.09
N GLN A 125 1.56 5.22 41.07
CA GLN A 125 2.84 4.53 41.28
C GLN A 125 3.94 5.48 41.76
N LYS A 126 4.01 6.69 41.18
CA LYS A 126 4.93 7.74 41.64
C LYS A 126 4.58 8.21 43.06
N GLN A 127 3.31 8.46 43.33
CA GLN A 127 2.90 8.93 44.67
C GLN A 127 3.08 7.84 45.75
N SER A 128 2.88 6.56 45.40
CA SER A 128 3.11 5.45 46.33
C SER A 128 4.59 5.23 46.60
N THR A 129 5.45 5.35 45.57
CA THR A 129 6.91 5.21 45.75
C THR A 129 7.50 6.35 46.56
N GLU A 130 7.00 7.58 46.40
CA GLU A 130 7.42 8.74 47.17
C GLU A 130 6.99 8.64 48.65
N LYS A 131 5.74 8.22 48.92
CA LYS A 131 5.29 7.92 50.30
C LYS A 131 6.12 6.83 50.96
N LEU A 132 6.47 5.78 50.21
CA LEU A 132 7.27 4.67 50.72
C LEU A 132 8.72 5.09 51.00
N HIS A 133 9.28 5.97 50.18
CA HIS A 133 10.58 6.59 50.42
C HIS A 133 10.59 7.44 51.70
N ASN A 134 9.58 8.29 51.89
CA ASN A 134 9.47 9.16 53.07
C ASN A 134 9.29 8.36 54.37
N LEU A 135 8.48 7.30 54.35
CA LEU A 135 8.36 6.38 55.49
C LEU A 135 9.69 5.69 55.81
N LYS A 136 10.44 5.27 54.79
CA LYS A 136 11.76 4.65 54.98
C LYS A 136 12.76 5.63 55.62
N THR A 137 12.76 6.89 55.20
CA THR A 137 13.63 7.92 55.80
C THR A 137 13.25 8.21 57.25
N GLU A 138 11.95 8.31 57.56
CA GLU A 138 11.47 8.58 58.92
C GLU A 138 11.79 7.42 59.89
N ILE A 139 11.67 6.18 59.41
CA ILE A 139 12.06 4.99 60.18
C ILE A 139 13.57 5.01 60.44
N ASN A 140 14.39 5.29 59.43
CA ASN A 140 15.85 5.35 59.61
C ASN A 140 16.28 6.44 60.60
N ASP A 141 15.65 7.62 60.56
CA ASP A 141 15.90 8.70 61.52
C ASP A 141 15.46 8.34 62.94
N SER A 142 14.38 7.57 63.06
CA SER A 142 13.92 7.07 64.35
C SER A 142 14.88 6.03 64.91
N ILE A 143 15.36 5.11 64.07
CA ILE A 143 16.35 4.10 64.45
C ILE A 143 17.65 4.76 64.90
N SER A 144 18.14 5.77 64.18
CA SER A 144 19.38 6.47 64.55
C SER A 144 19.25 7.17 65.90
N LYS A 145 18.12 7.85 66.16
CA LYS A 145 17.83 8.47 67.47
C LYS A 145 17.78 7.44 68.60
N ILE A 146 17.17 6.27 68.37
CA ILE A 146 17.11 5.19 69.36
C ILE A 146 18.51 4.64 69.63
N GLN A 147 19.32 4.42 68.60
CA GLN A 147 20.70 3.96 68.75
C GLN A 147 21.55 4.95 69.56
N THR A 148 21.43 6.25 69.30
CA THR A 148 22.14 7.28 70.06
C THR A 148 21.74 7.26 71.54
N ARG A 149 20.43 7.23 71.84
CA ARG A 149 19.94 7.13 73.23
C ARG A 149 20.42 5.87 73.93
N LEU A 150 20.43 4.73 73.23
CA LEU A 150 20.87 3.46 73.79
C LEU A 150 22.37 3.50 74.11
N ASN A 151 23.18 4.14 73.26
CA ASN A 151 24.61 4.35 73.53
C ASN A 151 24.85 5.27 74.74
N GLU A 152 24.09 6.35 74.87
CA GLU A 152 24.17 7.25 76.04
C GLU A 152 23.79 6.54 77.35
N GLN A 153 22.74 5.71 77.32
CA GLN A 153 22.33 4.90 78.46
C GLN A 153 23.39 3.86 78.83
N ASN A 154 23.96 3.17 77.85
CA ASN A 154 25.04 2.21 78.09
C ASN A 154 26.27 2.86 78.71
N LYS A 155 26.64 4.06 78.26
CA LYS A 155 27.72 4.85 78.86
C LYS A 155 27.42 5.18 80.32
N SER A 156 26.20 5.66 80.60
CA SER A 156 25.77 5.98 81.97
C SER A 156 25.79 4.76 82.88
N ILE A 157 25.35 3.59 82.39
CA ILE A 157 25.40 2.32 83.13
C ILE A 157 26.86 1.94 83.46
N LEU A 158 27.77 2.10 82.49
CA LEU A 158 29.18 1.82 82.70
C LEU A 158 29.80 2.75 83.75
N ASP A 159 29.48 4.04 83.70
CA ASP A 159 29.94 5.03 84.67
C ASP A 159 29.45 4.71 86.09
N ILE A 160 28.17 4.35 86.25
CA ILE A 160 27.58 3.91 87.54
C ILE A 160 28.25 2.63 88.03
N LYS A 161 28.48 1.66 87.13
CA LYS A 161 29.15 0.40 87.48
C LYS A 161 30.55 0.65 88.01
N ASN A 162 31.34 1.46 87.30
CA ASN A 162 32.69 1.81 87.72
C ASN A 162 32.71 2.50 89.09
N ALA A 163 31.80 3.45 89.33
CA ALA A 163 31.67 4.12 90.63
C ALA A 163 31.25 3.15 91.76
N THR A 164 30.40 2.18 91.45
CA THR A 164 29.98 1.14 92.41
C THR A 164 31.13 0.19 92.74
N ASP A 165 31.91 -0.20 91.74
CA ASP A 165 33.05 -1.09 91.91
C ASP A 165 34.18 -0.39 92.71
N SER A 166 34.44 0.90 92.48
CA SER A 166 35.40 1.67 93.30
C SER A 166 34.97 1.79 94.76
N LEU A 167 33.67 1.97 95.03
CA LEU A 167 33.13 2.02 96.39
C LEU A 167 33.20 0.66 97.11
N LYS A 168 33.17 -0.46 96.37
CA LYS A 168 33.35 -1.79 96.95
C LYS A 168 34.80 -2.10 97.34
N THR A 169 35.77 -1.47 96.69
CA THR A 169 37.20 -1.65 97.00
C THR A 169 37.73 -0.75 98.11
N GLU A 170 36.96 0.26 98.54
CA GLU A 170 37.28 1.16 99.67
C GLU A 170 36.77 0.66 101.05
N LYS A 171 36.39 -0.61 101.16
CA LYS A 171 36.09 -1.31 102.44
C LYS A 171 37.05 -2.46 102.66
#